data_AF-I2GU11-F1
#
_entry.id   AF-I2GU11-F1
#
_cell.length_a   1.000
_cell.length_b   1.000
_cell.length_c   1.000
_cell.angle_alpha   90.00
_cell.angle_beta   90.00
_cell.angle_gamma   90.00
#
_symmetry.space_group_name_H-M   'P 1'
#
loop_
_entity.id
_entity.type
_entity.pdbx_description
1 polymer ?
#
loop_
_entity_poly.entity_id
_entity_poly.type
_entity_poly.pdbx_seq_one_letter_code
_entity_poly.pdbx_strand_id
1 'polypeptide(L)'
;MNPSFDTEWATGARLTFDRLPVDVQAGFLKQLPALVAKYAIIYEQKPADSVSVGTISHMQVPEWSMWLRMDTDYTIDEAGPILYINELEELTQAEVNASIANVHQRGGIINPTLE
;
A
#
# COMPACT_ATOMS: atom_id res chain seq x y z
N MET A 1 15.26 -9.68 -11.71
CA MET A 1 15.74 -9.29 -10.37
C MET A 1 14.70 -8.34 -9.81
N ASN A 2 14.13 -8.61 -8.65
CA ASN A 2 13.35 -7.58 -7.96
C ASN A 2 14.34 -6.52 -7.48
N PRO A 3 14.12 -5.23 -7.75
CA PRO A 3 14.98 -4.18 -7.21
C PRO A 3 14.98 -4.29 -5.69
N SER A 4 16.16 -4.12 -5.08
CA SER A 4 16.25 -3.95 -3.63
C SER A 4 15.50 -2.67 -3.26
N PHE A 5 14.64 -2.73 -2.26
CA PHE A 5 13.90 -1.57 -1.74
C PHE A 5 13.82 -1.68 -0.22
N ASP A 6 13.78 -0.53 0.45
CA ASP A 6 13.55 -0.46 1.88
C ASP A 6 12.06 -0.31 2.17
N THR A 7 11.63 -0.84 3.31
CA THR A 7 10.24 -0.69 3.78
C THR A 7 10.24 -0.01 5.13
N GLU A 8 9.63 1.17 5.18
CA GLU A 8 9.43 1.92 6.41
C GLU A 8 7.99 1.77 6.88
N TRP A 9 7.83 1.61 8.19
CA TRP A 9 6.53 1.34 8.78
C TRP A 9 6.20 2.42 9.80
N ALA A 10 5.01 2.99 9.67
CA ALA A 10 4.43 3.69 10.80
C ALA A 10 4.22 2.71 11.97
N THR A 11 4.44 3.18 13.20
CA THR A 11 4.31 2.35 14.41
C THR A 11 2.95 1.64 14.48
N GLY A 12 1.87 2.35 14.15
CA GLY A 12 0.52 1.77 14.14
C GLY A 12 0.38 0.64 13.11
N ALA A 13 0.83 0.87 11.87
CA ALA A 13 0.80 -0.12 10.80
C ALA A 13 1.61 -1.37 11.18
N ARG A 14 2.80 -1.18 11.77
CA ARG A 14 3.64 -2.29 12.23
C ARG A 14 2.95 -3.12 13.31
N LEU A 15 2.33 -2.46 14.29
CA LEU A 15 1.61 -3.15 15.36
C LEU A 15 0.40 -3.94 14.85
N THR A 16 -0.33 -3.42 13.86
CA THR A 16 -1.40 -4.18 13.19
C THR A 16 -0.80 -5.40 12.49
N PHE A 17 0.24 -5.20 11.68
CA PHE A 17 0.91 -6.28 10.95
C PHE A 17 1.37 -7.42 11.86
N ASP A 18 2.02 -7.10 12.97
CA ASP A 18 2.56 -8.09 13.91
C ASP A 18 1.46 -8.90 14.62
N ARG A 19 0.20 -8.43 14.62
CA ARG A 19 -0.96 -9.16 15.18
C ARG A 19 -1.65 -10.05 14.16
N LEU A 20 -1.40 -9.85 12.87
CA LEU A 20 -2.03 -10.65 11.82
C LEU A 20 -1.57 -12.11 11.90
N PRO A 21 -2.39 -13.05 11.41
CA PRO A 21 -1.96 -14.44 11.24
C PRO A 21 -0.72 -14.56 10.36
N VAL A 22 0.14 -15.54 10.65
CA VAL A 22 1.46 -15.69 10.01
C VAL A 22 1.36 -15.89 8.49
N ASP A 23 0.35 -16.64 8.03
CA ASP A 23 0.05 -16.84 6.62
C ASP A 23 -0.35 -15.54 5.92
N VAL A 24 -1.11 -14.69 6.60
CA VAL A 24 -1.50 -13.36 6.12
C VAL A 24 -0.29 -12.44 6.06
N GLN A 25 0.54 -12.41 7.10
CA GLN A 25 1.80 -11.66 7.10
C GLN A 25 2.68 -12.06 5.91
N ALA A 26 2.85 -13.37 5.69
CA ALA A 26 3.65 -13.88 4.58
C ALA A 26 3.03 -13.54 3.21
N GLY A 27 1.70 -13.61 3.08
CA GLY A 27 0.97 -13.22 1.88
C GLY A 27 1.15 -11.73 1.56
N PHE A 28 1.03 -10.88 2.57
CA PHE A 28 1.22 -9.43 2.46
C PHE A 28 2.64 -9.09 2.00
N LEU A 29 3.67 -9.62 2.68
CA LEU A 29 5.07 -9.35 2.35
C LEU A 29 5.44 -9.81 0.93
N LYS A 30 4.83 -10.90 0.43
CA LYS A 30 5.05 -11.37 -0.94
C LYS A 30 4.51 -10.41 -2.01
N GLN A 31 3.57 -9.54 -1.67
CA GLN A 31 2.99 -8.58 -2.62
C GLN A 31 3.79 -7.27 -2.71
N LEU A 32 4.53 -6.90 -1.67
CA LEU A 32 5.27 -5.62 -1.63
C LEU A 32 6.21 -5.41 -2.83
N PRO A 33 7.00 -6.41 -3.29
CA PRO A 33 7.87 -6.20 -4.45
C PRO A 33 7.11 -5.85 -5.74
N ALA A 34 5.93 -6.46 -5.95
CA ALA A 34 5.10 -6.17 -7.11
C ALA A 34 4.46 -4.77 -7.00
N LEU A 35 4.11 -4.34 -5.79
CA LEU A 35 3.61 -2.99 -5.53
C LEU A 35 4.69 -1.94 -5.80
N VAL A 36 5.92 -2.16 -5.32
CA VAL A 36 7.06 -1.28 -5.58
C VAL A 36 7.36 -1.17 -7.08
N ALA A 37 7.33 -2.28 -7.81
CA ALA A 37 7.52 -2.26 -9.26
C ALA A 37 6.48 -1.40 -9.98
N LYS A 38 5.22 -1.43 -9.52
CA LYS A 38 4.16 -0.56 -10.06
C LYS A 38 4.41 0.92 -9.71
N TYR A 39 4.75 1.21 -8.46
CA TYR A 39 5.03 2.59 -8.05
C TYR A 39 6.26 3.19 -8.71
N ALA A 40 7.30 2.40 -8.98
CA ALA A 40 8.46 2.88 -9.71
C ALA A 40 8.08 3.45 -11.09
N ILE A 41 7.19 2.76 -11.83
CA ILE A 41 6.70 3.22 -13.14
C ILE A 41 5.90 4.53 -13.01
N ILE A 42 5.05 4.64 -11.98
CA ILE A 42 4.21 5.83 -11.74
C ILE A 42 5.06 7.01 -11.26
N TYR A 43 6.07 6.75 -10.43
CA TYR A 43 6.96 7.76 -9.87
C TYR A 43 7.77 8.48 -10.94
N GLU A 44 8.12 7.81 -12.04
CA GLU A 44 8.75 8.44 -13.21
C GLU A 44 7.80 9.39 -13.95
N GLN A 45 6.48 9.21 -13.81
CA GLN A 45 5.44 9.98 -14.49
C GLN A 45 4.82 11.07 -13.61
N LYS A 46 5.19 11.13 -12.33
CA LYS A 46 4.63 12.09 -11.37
C LYS A 46 4.99 13.54 -11.74
N PRO A 47 4.17 14.52 -11.33
CA PRO A 47 4.53 15.94 -11.43
C PRO A 47 5.88 16.28 -10.77
N ALA A 48 6.63 17.23 -11.32
CA ALA A 48 7.99 17.54 -10.85
C ALA A 48 8.05 18.06 -9.40
N ASP A 49 6.95 18.62 -8.90
CA ASP A 49 6.77 19.09 -7.52
C ASP A 49 6.33 17.99 -6.54
N SER A 50 5.96 16.81 -7.05
CA SER A 50 5.60 15.65 -6.24
C SER A 50 6.86 14.92 -5.78
N VAL A 51 6.98 14.68 -4.48
CA VAL A 51 8.13 13.99 -3.86
C VAL A 51 7.88 12.50 -3.63
N SER A 52 6.64 12.03 -3.79
CA SER A 52 6.22 10.64 -3.58
C SER A 52 5.00 10.30 -4.42
N VAL A 53 4.74 9.01 -4.63
CA VAL A 53 3.49 8.51 -5.20
C VAL A 53 2.90 7.48 -4.27
N GLY A 54 1.60 7.55 -4.01
CA GLY A 54 0.96 6.67 -3.05
C GLY A 54 -0.46 6.32 -3.42
N THR A 55 -1.02 5.33 -2.74
CA THR A 55 -2.44 5.02 -2.83
C THR A 55 -2.95 4.37 -1.55
N ILE A 56 -4.27 4.38 -1.40
CA ILE A 56 -4.97 3.51 -0.47
C ILE A 56 -5.41 2.28 -1.25
N SER A 57 -5.00 1.10 -0.80
CA SER A 57 -5.37 -0.19 -1.39
C SER A 57 -6.11 -1.06 -0.39
N HIS A 58 -6.91 -2.00 -0.93
CA HIS A 58 -7.69 -2.94 -0.14
C HIS A 58 -7.38 -4.37 -0.57
N MET A 59 -7.14 -5.24 0.39
CA MET A 59 -6.85 -6.66 0.17
C MET A 59 -7.88 -7.50 0.92
N GLN A 60 -8.52 -8.43 0.22
CA GLN A 60 -9.35 -9.44 0.87
C GLN A 60 -8.47 -10.56 1.39
N VAL A 61 -8.74 -11.04 2.61
CA VAL A 61 -8.16 -12.27 3.16
C VAL A 61 -9.31 -13.24 3.45
N PRO A 62 -9.75 -14.01 2.44
CA PRO A 62 -10.96 -14.83 2.52
C PRO A 62 -10.93 -15.86 3.66
N GLU A 63 -9.78 -16.48 3.89
CA GLU A 63 -9.58 -17.52 4.91
C GLU A 63 -9.87 -17.02 6.33
N TRP A 64 -9.72 -15.71 6.53
CA TRP A 64 -9.93 -15.03 7.81
C TRP A 64 -11.17 -14.13 7.80
N SER A 65 -11.97 -14.14 6.73
CA SER A 65 -13.17 -13.32 6.56
C SER A 65 -12.93 -11.83 6.87
N MET A 66 -11.75 -11.32 6.51
CA MET A 66 -11.33 -9.95 6.80
C MET A 66 -10.86 -9.21 5.55
N TRP A 67 -10.89 -7.89 5.64
CA TRP A 67 -10.26 -7.00 4.68
C TRP A 67 -9.12 -6.26 5.35
N LEU A 68 -8.07 -5.97 4.58
CA LEU A 68 -6.99 -5.09 5.00
C LEU A 68 -7.05 -3.83 4.14
N ARG A 69 -7.06 -2.66 4.78
CA ARG A 69 -6.78 -1.39 4.12
C ARG A 69 -5.34 -1.02 4.39
N MET A 70 -4.65 -0.61 3.34
CA MET A 70 -3.27 -0.18 3.40
C MET A 70 -3.12 1.19 2.76
N ASP A 71 -2.50 2.12 3.47
CA ASP A 71 -2.04 3.41 2.94
C ASP A 71 -0.53 3.33 2.73
N THR A 72 -0.09 3.49 1.48
CA THR A 72 1.33 3.45 1.14
C THR A 72 1.74 4.64 0.32
N ASP A 73 2.97 5.09 0.58
CA ASP A 73 3.71 6.03 -0.25
C ASP A 73 5.02 5.42 -0.72
N TYR A 74 5.42 5.78 -1.93
CA TYR A 74 6.67 5.38 -2.55
C TYR A 74 7.48 6.62 -2.92
N THR A 75 8.77 6.58 -2.62
CA THR A 75 9.74 7.59 -3.05
C THR A 75 11.07 6.93 -3.43
N ILE A 76 11.96 7.72 -4.01
CA ILE A 76 13.35 7.33 -4.27
C ILE A 76 14.24 8.41 -3.68
N ASP A 77 15.13 8.02 -2.78
CA ASP A 77 16.14 8.89 -2.19
C ASP A 77 17.55 8.51 -2.67
N GLU A 78 18.60 9.03 -2.00
CA GLU A 78 19.99 8.74 -2.34
C GLU A 78 20.38 7.28 -2.09
N ALA A 79 19.71 6.58 -1.18
CA ALA A 79 19.95 5.18 -0.84
C ALA A 79 19.16 4.21 -1.73
N GLY A 80 18.00 4.63 -2.24
CA GLY A 80 17.24 3.90 -3.25
C GLY A 80 15.72 4.02 -3.08
N PRO A 81 14.98 3.03 -3.63
CA PRO A 81 13.53 2.98 -3.49
C PRO A 81 13.09 2.71 -2.06
N ILE A 82 12.16 3.51 -1.54
CA ILE A 82 11.56 3.33 -0.22
C ILE A 82 10.04 3.22 -0.36
N LEU A 83 9.47 2.17 0.23
CA LEU A 83 8.03 2.00 0.41
C LEU A 83 7.65 2.30 1.87
N TYR A 84 6.92 3.37 2.08
CA TYR A 84 6.31 3.71 3.36
C TYR A 84 4.96 3.02 3.48
N ILE A 85 4.75 2.31 4.58
CA ILE A 85 3.47 1.76 4.99
C ILE A 85 2.95 2.65 6.12
N ASN A 86 2.15 3.64 5.75
CA ASN A 86 1.64 4.70 6.61
C ASN A 86 0.53 4.19 7.53
N GLU A 87 -0.40 3.40 6.97
CA GLU A 87 -1.52 2.82 7.70
C GLU A 87 -1.74 1.37 7.26
N LEU A 88 -2.09 0.51 8.22
CA LEU A 88 -2.59 -0.84 7.98
C LEU A 88 -3.72 -1.11 8.97
N GLU A 89 -4.91 -1.37 8.44
CA GLU A 89 -6.13 -1.54 9.22
C GLU A 89 -6.88 -2.79 8.78
N GLU A 90 -7.40 -3.53 9.77
CA GLU A 90 -8.40 -4.57 9.54
C GLU A 90 -9.76 -3.93 9.40
N LEU A 91 -10.45 -4.23 8.30
CA LEU A 91 -11.79 -3.73 7.99
C LEU A 91 -12.79 -4.87 7.91
N THR A 92 -14.00 -4.58 8.38
CA THR A 92 -15.20 -5.35 8.03
C THR A 92 -15.64 -5.07 6.60
N GLN A 93 -16.55 -5.91 6.08
CA GLN A 93 -17.12 -5.71 4.74
C GLN A 93 -17.86 -4.36 4.58
N ALA A 94 -18.47 -3.84 5.65
CA ALA A 94 -19.13 -2.54 5.60
C ALA A 94 -18.12 -1.39 5.52
N GLU A 95 -17.02 -1.49 6.29
CA GLU A 95 -15.98 -0.48 6.34
C GLU A 95 -15.16 -0.42 5.04
N VAL A 96 -14.88 -1.56 4.40
CA VAL A 96 -14.19 -1.55 3.10
C VAL A 96 -15.04 -0.86 2.02
N ASN A 97 -16.35 -1.09 2.00
CA ASN A 97 -17.24 -0.44 1.04
C ASN A 97 -17.27 1.08 1.24
N ALA A 98 -17.29 1.54 2.50
CA ALA A 98 -17.21 2.96 2.83
C ALA A 98 -15.84 3.56 2.46
N SER A 99 -14.75 2.82 2.72
CA SER A 99 -13.40 3.25 2.38
C SER A 99 -13.20 3.39 0.87
N ILE A 100 -13.64 2.42 0.07
CA ILE A 100 -13.61 2.49 -1.39
C ILE A 100 -14.38 3.71 -1.91
N ALA A 101 -15.58 3.96 -1.37
CA ALA A 101 -16.37 5.12 -1.74
C ALA A 101 -15.64 6.45 -1.45
N ASN A 102 -14.94 6.54 -0.32
CA ASN A 102 -14.16 7.71 0.07
C ASN A 102 -12.91 7.91 -0.80
N VAL A 103 -12.20 6.83 -1.15
CA VAL A 103 -11.01 6.91 -2.03
C VAL A 103 -11.40 7.44 -3.42
N HIS A 104 -12.53 7.02 -3.97
CA HIS A 104 -13.03 7.53 -5.26
C HIS A 104 -13.46 9.01 -5.22
N GLN A 105 -13.77 9.55 -4.04
CA GLN A 105 -14.14 10.97 -3.88
C GLN A 105 -12.93 11.88 -3.65
N ARG A 106 -11.78 11.34 -3.20
CA ARG A 106 -10.52 12.08 -3.10
C ARG A 106 -9.90 12.23 -4.48
N GLY A 107 -10.35 13.23 -5.24
CA GLY A 107 -9.70 13.65 -6.49
C GLY A 107 -8.23 14.03 -6.22
N GLY A 108 -7.29 13.39 -6.92
CA GLY A 108 -5.86 13.70 -6.85
C GLY A 108 -4.94 12.47 -6.75
N ILE A 109 -5.47 11.27 -6.47
CA ILE A 109 -4.68 10.04 -6.51
C ILE A 109 -4.75 9.46 -7.93
N ILE A 110 -3.61 9.44 -8.65
CA ILE A 110 -3.49 8.68 -9.90
C ILE A 110 -3.62 7.21 -9.51
N ASN A 111 -4.81 6.65 -9.74
CA ASN A 111 -5.10 5.26 -9.45
C ASN A 111 -4.49 4.40 -10.57
N PRO A 112 -3.53 3.49 -10.31
CA PRO A 112 -2.87 2.71 -11.36
C PRO A 112 -3.74 1.59 -11.97
N THR A 113 -5.04 1.61 -11.75
CA THR A 113 -5.98 0.64 -12.33
C THR A 113 -7.17 1.37 -12.93
N LEU A 114 -6.94 1.89 -14.13
CA LEU A 114 -7.97 2.04 -15.16
C LEU A 114 -7.33 1.73 -16.53
N GLU A 115 -6.77 0.53 -16.67
CA GLU A 115 -6.76 -0.27 -17.92
C GLU A 115 -6.77 -1.77 -17.57
#